data_AF-A0A9W4GTU6-F1
#
_entry.id   AF-A0A9W4GTU6-F1
#
_cell.length_a   1.000
_cell.length_b   1.000
_cell.length_c   1.000
_cell.angle_alpha   90.00
_cell.angle_beta   90.00
_cell.angle_gamma   90.00
#
_symmetry.space_group_name_H-M   'P 1'
#
loop_
_entity.id
_entity.type
_entity.pdbx_description
1 polymer ?
#
loop_
_entity_poly.entity_id
_entity_poly.type
_entity_poly.pdbx_seq_one_letter_code
_entity_poly.pdbx_strand_id
1 'polypeptide(L)'
;MPSSTPLPPPPPEAQAGCGTFLLVMVAGLGAIICSAGAVLTRFVSREELPDQGPWDAYLTVALLWAAAAGVAAVVTAFAPSPRRGSTPGRRVALLDTAMALAILWPLEAALFALSVATRRGLRRGIRPAAAAMSVVTLVGGTWWGVTAYDGAQPRRDTHVSRDALVGEWRTSDGGLLVLAADGHYSATQVPSLLFTFDWDSQARVDAAGDWDFDTFSGFVFTDAGAEGGTDTDLSVYRTRSARMLCVVEDPDTACDTGLTFLRVPGPAAAAR
;
A
#
# COMPACT_ATOMS: atom_id res chain seq x y z
N MET A 1 -81.90 -4.77 5.44
CA MET A 1 -80.93 -3.88 4.78
C MET A 1 -79.56 -4.51 4.93
N PRO A 2 -78.90 -4.95 3.84
CA PRO A 2 -77.58 -5.56 3.93
C PRO A 2 -76.54 -4.48 4.27
N SER A 3 -75.81 -4.69 5.36
CA SER A 3 -74.70 -3.84 5.80
C SER A 3 -73.52 -4.03 4.85
N SER A 4 -73.27 -3.04 3.99
CA SER A 4 -72.09 -3.01 3.12
C SER A 4 -70.86 -2.67 3.97
N THR A 5 -70.09 -3.69 4.33
CA THR A 5 -68.79 -3.52 4.98
C THR A 5 -67.81 -2.92 3.97
N PRO A 6 -67.17 -1.77 4.25
CA PRO A 6 -66.24 -1.16 3.32
C PRO A 6 -65.00 -2.05 3.15
N LEU A 7 -64.62 -2.30 1.89
CA LEU A 7 -63.39 -3.02 1.57
C LEU A 7 -62.18 -2.26 2.12
N PRO A 8 -61.21 -2.95 2.75
CA PRO A 8 -60.00 -2.31 3.22
C PRO A 8 -59.24 -1.67 2.05
N PRO A 9 -58.60 -0.50 2.27
CA PRO A 9 -57.82 0.15 1.24
C PRO A 9 -56.72 -0.79 0.73
N PRO A 10 -56.40 -0.77 -0.57
CA PRO A 10 -55.29 -1.55 -1.11
C PRO A 10 -54.01 -1.18 -0.35
N PRO A 11 -53.13 -2.16 -0.05
CA PRO A 11 -51.87 -1.88 0.62
C PRO A 11 -51.10 -0.86 -0.22
N PRO A 12 -50.45 0.14 0.41
CA PRO A 12 -49.66 1.12 -0.31
C PRO A 12 -48.61 0.38 -1.15
N GLU A 13 -48.60 0.61 -2.47
CA GLU A 13 -47.51 0.22 -3.34
C GLU A 13 -46.24 0.88 -2.81
N ALA A 14 -45.46 0.12 -2.06
CA ALA A 14 -44.20 0.59 -1.52
C ALA A 14 -43.31 1.00 -2.69
N GLN A 15 -42.99 2.29 -2.79
CA GLN A 15 -41.97 2.86 -3.67
C GLN A 15 -40.55 2.40 -3.28
N ALA A 16 -40.38 1.09 -3.08
CA ALA A 16 -39.18 0.45 -2.59
C ALA A 16 -38.03 0.44 -3.63
N GLY A 17 -38.27 0.90 -4.87
CA GLY A 17 -37.27 0.85 -5.95
C GLY A 17 -36.22 1.96 -5.91
N CYS A 18 -36.58 3.18 -5.51
CA CYS A 18 -35.72 4.35 -5.72
C CYS A 18 -34.52 4.39 -4.75
N GLY A 19 -34.76 4.15 -3.46
CA GLY A 19 -33.68 4.11 -2.46
C GLY A 19 -32.72 2.94 -2.65
N THR A 20 -33.24 1.81 -3.15
CA THR A 20 -32.46 0.63 -3.51
C THR A 20 -31.54 0.90 -4.69
N PHE A 21 -32.04 1.52 -5.75
CA PHE A 21 -31.24 1.87 -6.92
C PHE A 21 -30.11 2.85 -6.57
N LEU A 22 -30.40 3.84 -5.71
CA LEU A 22 -29.40 4.80 -5.25
C LEU A 22 -28.26 4.14 -4.46
N LEU A 23 -28.57 3.18 -3.58
CA LEU A 23 -27.56 2.44 -2.81
C LEU A 23 -26.68 1.54 -3.68
N VAL A 24 -27.26 0.87 -4.69
CA VAL A 24 -26.50 0.07 -5.66
C VAL A 24 -25.56 0.94 -6.47
N MET A 25 -26.04 2.11 -6.92
CA MET A 25 -25.23 3.09 -7.63
C MET A 25 -24.06 3.57 -6.77
N VAL A 26 -24.29 3.92 -5.49
CA VAL A 26 -23.22 4.38 -4.59
C VAL A 26 -22.19 3.29 -4.33
N ALA A 27 -22.62 2.04 -4.08
CA ALA A 27 -21.69 0.92 -3.86
C ALA A 27 -20.88 0.57 -5.11
N GLY A 28 -21.52 0.56 -6.29
CA GLY A 28 -20.86 0.34 -7.57
C GLY A 28 -19.87 1.46 -7.93
N LEU A 29 -20.26 2.72 -7.71
CA LEU A 29 -19.37 3.87 -7.88
C LEU A 29 -18.19 3.79 -6.93
N GLY A 30 -18.41 3.41 -5.67
CA GLY A 30 -17.36 3.22 -4.67
C GLY A 30 -16.35 2.15 -5.09
N ALA A 31 -16.82 0.99 -5.56
CA ALA A 31 -15.95 -0.07 -6.08
C ALA A 31 -15.16 0.37 -7.31
N ILE A 32 -15.78 1.10 -8.24
CA ILE A 32 -15.12 1.64 -9.44
C ILE A 32 -14.09 2.70 -9.06
N ILE A 33 -14.41 3.62 -8.13
CA ILE A 33 -13.50 4.66 -7.66
C ILE A 33 -12.33 4.04 -6.90
N CYS A 34 -12.55 3.05 -6.05
CA CYS A 34 -11.47 2.35 -5.35
C CYS A 34 -10.58 1.57 -6.33
N SER A 35 -11.16 0.91 -7.34
CA SER A 35 -10.40 0.19 -8.37
C SER A 35 -9.62 1.14 -9.26
N ALA A 36 -10.23 2.25 -9.69
CA ALA A 36 -9.58 3.30 -10.46
C ALA A 36 -8.49 3.99 -9.64
N GLY A 37 -8.71 4.23 -8.35
CA GLY A 37 -7.72 4.77 -7.41
C GLY A 37 -6.54 3.81 -7.21
N ALA A 38 -6.77 2.50 -7.13
CA ALA A 38 -5.72 1.49 -7.07
C ALA A 38 -4.85 1.47 -8.34
N VAL A 39 -5.50 1.60 -9.49
CA VAL A 39 -4.82 1.65 -10.79
C VAL A 39 -4.08 2.97 -10.93
N LEU A 40 -4.69 4.09 -10.56
CA LEU A 40 -4.10 5.42 -10.61
C LEU A 40 -2.92 5.56 -9.65
N THR A 41 -3.01 5.06 -8.42
CA THR A 41 -1.87 5.05 -7.48
C THR A 41 -0.70 4.29 -8.08
N ARG A 42 -0.90 3.09 -8.63
CA ARG A 42 0.17 2.37 -9.36
C ARG A 42 0.75 3.12 -10.56
N PHE A 43 0.00 4.00 -11.21
CA PHE A 43 0.50 4.80 -12.33
C PHE A 43 1.13 6.13 -11.90
N VAL A 44 0.74 6.67 -10.74
CA VAL A 44 1.14 7.99 -10.23
C VAL A 44 2.34 7.89 -9.29
N SER A 45 2.50 6.82 -8.51
CA SER A 45 3.67 6.61 -7.64
C SER A 45 4.82 5.92 -8.39
N ARG A 46 5.34 6.57 -9.45
CA ARG A 46 6.51 6.12 -10.23
C ARG A 46 7.85 6.22 -9.50
N GLU A 47 7.84 6.56 -8.21
CA GLU A 47 9.02 6.50 -7.35
C GLU A 47 8.92 5.24 -6.50
N GLU A 48 8.85 4.09 -7.17
CA GLU A 48 8.74 2.80 -6.49
C GLU A 48 10.02 2.56 -5.69
N LEU A 49 9.91 2.65 -4.37
CA LEU A 49 10.85 2.01 -3.48
C LEU A 49 11.05 0.54 -3.97
N PRO A 50 12.29 0.03 -3.97
CA PRO A 50 12.56 -1.32 -4.35
C PRO A 50 11.79 -2.28 -3.44
N ASP A 51 11.38 -3.42 -3.99
CA ASP A 51 10.61 -4.46 -3.30
C ASP A 51 9.17 -4.11 -2.88
N GLN A 52 8.58 -3.01 -3.37
CA GLN A 52 7.15 -2.70 -3.12
C GLN A 52 6.18 -3.67 -3.83
N GLY A 53 6.60 -4.29 -4.94
CA GLY A 53 5.73 -5.12 -5.79
C GLY A 53 4.90 -6.19 -5.04
N PRO A 54 5.48 -7.01 -4.14
CA PRO A 54 4.71 -7.95 -3.33
C PRO A 54 3.67 -7.30 -2.40
N TRP A 55 3.99 -6.14 -1.82
CA TRP A 55 3.08 -5.39 -0.96
C TRP A 55 1.95 -4.74 -1.77
N ASP A 56 2.28 -4.15 -2.91
CA ASP A 56 1.28 -3.62 -3.85
C ASP A 56 0.36 -4.70 -4.40
N ALA A 57 0.89 -5.90 -4.63
CA ALA A 57 0.09 -7.05 -5.02
C ALA A 57 -0.87 -7.47 -3.88
N TYR A 58 -0.41 -7.48 -2.63
CA TYR A 58 -1.24 -7.75 -1.46
C TYR A 58 -2.37 -6.73 -1.33
N LEU A 59 -2.06 -5.43 -1.42
CA LEU A 59 -3.05 -4.34 -1.37
C LEU A 59 -4.04 -4.42 -2.53
N THR A 60 -3.59 -4.80 -3.74
CA THR A 60 -4.48 -5.00 -4.89
C THR A 60 -5.45 -6.15 -4.65
N VAL A 61 -4.99 -7.27 -4.08
CA VAL A 61 -5.88 -8.37 -3.71
C VAL A 61 -6.86 -7.96 -2.61
N ALA A 62 -6.40 -7.19 -1.61
CA ALA A 62 -7.28 -6.64 -0.57
C ALA A 62 -8.39 -5.75 -1.17
N LEU A 63 -8.06 -4.90 -2.14
CA LEU A 63 -9.02 -4.04 -2.84
C LEU A 63 -10.01 -4.84 -3.70
N LEU A 64 -9.54 -5.85 -4.44
CA LEU A 64 -10.40 -6.74 -5.21
C LEU A 64 -11.33 -7.55 -4.28
N TRP A 65 -10.84 -7.97 -3.12
CA TRP A 65 -11.64 -8.63 -2.10
C TRP A 65 -12.73 -7.71 -1.55
N ALA A 66 -12.39 -6.45 -1.22
CA ALA A 66 -13.35 -5.44 -0.79
C ALA A 66 -14.47 -5.24 -1.84
N ALA A 67 -14.10 -5.16 -3.12
CA ALA A 67 -15.05 -5.03 -4.22
C ALA A 67 -15.97 -6.26 -4.32
N ALA A 68 -15.41 -7.47 -4.25
CA ALA A 68 -16.18 -8.72 -4.29
C ALA A 68 -17.13 -8.85 -3.09
N ALA A 69 -16.66 -8.49 -1.89
CA ALA A 69 -17.47 -8.46 -0.68
C ALA A 69 -18.62 -7.45 -0.82
N GLY A 70 -18.34 -6.23 -1.32
CA GLY A 70 -19.34 -5.20 -1.60
C GLY A 70 -20.40 -5.62 -2.63
N VAL A 71 -20.02 -6.35 -3.68
CA VAL A 71 -21.00 -6.89 -4.65
C VAL A 71 -21.86 -7.99 -4.02
N ALA A 72 -21.24 -8.95 -3.32
CA ALA A 72 -21.98 -10.04 -2.66
C ALA A 72 -22.95 -9.50 -1.59
N ALA A 73 -22.54 -8.45 -0.90
CA ALA A 73 -23.31 -7.70 0.06
C ALA A 73 -24.57 -7.07 -0.54
N VAL A 74 -24.42 -6.36 -1.65
CA VAL A 74 -25.53 -5.78 -2.41
C VAL A 74 -26.50 -6.89 -2.84
N VAL A 75 -26.00 -7.96 -3.46
CA VAL A 75 -26.84 -9.07 -3.92
C VAL A 75 -27.62 -9.70 -2.76
N THR A 76 -26.99 -9.90 -1.60
CA THR A 76 -27.65 -10.50 -0.42
C THR A 76 -28.57 -9.55 0.33
N ALA A 77 -28.35 -8.23 0.25
CA ALA A 77 -29.28 -7.23 0.76
C ALA A 77 -30.61 -7.26 0.00
N PHE A 78 -30.57 -7.51 -1.32
CA PHE A 78 -31.73 -7.50 -2.20
C PHE A 78 -32.33 -8.88 -2.48
N ALA A 79 -31.64 -9.97 -2.15
CA ALA A 79 -32.20 -11.30 -2.26
C ALA A 79 -33.43 -11.45 -1.33
N PRO A 80 -34.63 -11.77 -1.85
CA PRO A 80 -35.83 -11.96 -1.05
C PRO A 80 -35.60 -13.14 -0.10
N SER A 81 -35.39 -12.83 1.18
CA SER A 81 -35.09 -13.83 2.21
C SER A 81 -36.35 -14.07 3.05
N PRO A 82 -37.01 -15.24 2.93
CA PRO A 82 -38.28 -15.53 3.60
C PRO A 82 -38.19 -15.71 5.13
N ARG A 83 -37.01 -15.53 5.75
CA ARG A 83 -36.75 -15.95 7.14
C ARG A 83 -36.01 -14.97 8.06
N ARG A 84 -35.82 -13.69 7.75
CA ARG A 84 -34.92 -12.84 8.58
C ARG A 84 -35.41 -11.43 8.88
N GLY A 85 -35.69 -11.18 10.16
CA GLY A 85 -35.95 -9.85 10.77
C GLY A 85 -34.70 -8.99 11.02
N SER A 86 -33.64 -9.12 10.21
CA SER A 86 -32.53 -8.17 10.27
C SER A 86 -32.91 -6.91 9.49
N THR A 87 -32.89 -5.74 10.12
CA THR A 87 -33.13 -4.48 9.43
C THR A 87 -32.04 -4.23 8.37
N PRO A 88 -32.41 -3.69 7.19
CA PRO A 88 -31.46 -3.44 6.09
C PRO A 88 -30.27 -2.58 6.52
N GLY A 89 -30.46 -1.61 7.42
CA GLY A 89 -29.36 -0.78 7.96
C GLY A 89 -28.29 -1.56 8.71
N ARG A 90 -28.64 -2.62 9.45
CA ARG A 90 -27.66 -3.46 10.15
C ARG A 90 -26.85 -4.33 9.17
N ARG A 91 -27.42 -4.64 8.00
CA ARG A 91 -26.67 -5.27 6.92
C ARG A 91 -25.66 -4.27 6.35
N VAL A 92 -26.10 -3.08 5.96
CA VAL A 92 -25.20 -2.02 5.44
C VAL A 92 -24.03 -1.71 6.39
N ALA A 93 -24.29 -1.53 7.69
CA ALA A 93 -23.21 -1.25 8.65
C ALA A 93 -22.16 -2.37 8.76
N LEU A 94 -22.58 -3.63 8.72
CA LEU A 94 -21.66 -4.79 8.68
C LEU A 94 -20.82 -4.81 7.41
N LEU A 95 -21.33 -4.22 6.33
CA LEU A 95 -20.70 -4.22 5.01
C LEU A 95 -19.69 -3.08 4.88
N ASP A 96 -20.01 -1.90 5.38
CA ASP A 96 -19.05 -0.80 5.51
C ASP A 96 -17.88 -1.22 6.41
N THR A 97 -18.17 -1.96 7.48
CA THR A 97 -17.13 -2.50 8.36
C THR A 97 -16.25 -3.51 7.64
N ALA A 98 -16.80 -4.37 6.78
CA ALA A 98 -16.01 -5.32 6.00
C ALA A 98 -15.15 -4.62 4.93
N MET A 99 -15.69 -3.59 4.26
CA MET A 99 -14.91 -2.79 3.32
C MET A 99 -13.77 -2.03 4.03
N ALA A 100 -14.03 -1.49 5.23
CA ALA A 100 -13.00 -0.82 6.02
C ALA A 100 -11.89 -1.79 6.50
N LEU A 101 -12.21 -3.08 6.64
CA LEU A 101 -11.28 -4.12 7.06
C LEU A 101 -10.70 -4.93 5.89
N ALA A 102 -10.79 -4.42 4.67
CA ALA A 102 -10.28 -5.09 3.47
C ALA A 102 -8.79 -5.48 3.56
N ILE A 103 -7.97 -4.71 4.26
CA ILE A 103 -6.56 -5.06 4.50
C ILE A 103 -6.39 -6.37 5.29
N LEU A 104 -7.43 -6.75 6.05
CA LEU A 104 -7.56 -8.01 6.79
C LEU A 104 -8.38 -9.05 5.99
N TRP A 105 -8.39 -8.98 4.65
CA TRP A 105 -9.08 -9.95 3.80
C TRP A 105 -8.84 -11.42 4.15
N PRO A 106 -7.65 -11.88 4.62
CA PRO A 106 -7.45 -13.28 4.97
C PRO A 106 -8.38 -13.71 6.12
N LEU A 107 -8.60 -12.82 7.10
CA LEU A 107 -9.49 -13.05 8.23
C LEU A 107 -10.95 -13.12 7.77
N GLU A 108 -11.37 -12.19 6.92
CA GLU A 108 -12.73 -12.17 6.38
C GLU A 108 -13.04 -13.41 5.55
N ALA A 109 -12.12 -13.80 4.65
CA ALA A 109 -12.24 -14.99 3.83
C ALA A 109 -12.30 -16.26 4.68
N ALA A 110 -11.48 -16.33 5.74
CA ALA A 110 -11.50 -17.44 6.68
C ALA A 110 -12.81 -17.53 7.46
N LEU A 111 -13.33 -16.41 7.98
CA LEU A 111 -14.62 -16.35 8.67
C LEU A 111 -15.76 -16.73 7.73
N PHE A 112 -15.72 -16.28 6.47
CA PHE A 112 -16.68 -16.64 5.45
C PHE A 112 -16.67 -18.16 5.19
N ALA A 113 -15.50 -18.75 4.95
CA ALA A 113 -15.34 -20.19 4.74
C ALA A 113 -15.83 -21.01 5.95
N LEU A 114 -15.53 -20.57 7.17
CA LEU A 114 -15.99 -21.20 8.41
C LEU A 114 -17.52 -21.09 8.56
N SER A 115 -18.09 -19.95 8.21
CA SER A 115 -19.54 -19.75 8.19
C SER A 115 -20.22 -20.70 7.21
N VAL A 116 -19.60 -20.97 6.05
CA VAL A 116 -20.08 -21.96 5.08
C VAL A 116 -19.96 -23.35 5.67
N ALA A 117 -18.82 -23.72 6.26
CA ALA A 117 -18.59 -25.03 6.87
C ALA A 117 -19.63 -25.42 7.94
N THR A 118 -20.17 -24.42 8.65
CA THR A 118 -21.17 -24.60 9.71
C THR A 118 -22.63 -24.61 9.22
N ARG A 119 -22.90 -24.31 7.93
CA ARG A 119 -24.27 -24.34 7.40
C ARG A 119 -24.86 -25.75 7.38
N ARG A 120 -26.08 -25.86 7.92
CA ARG A 120 -26.91 -27.08 7.82
C ARG A 120 -27.25 -27.33 6.35
N GLY A 121 -27.04 -28.56 5.87
CA GLY A 121 -27.33 -28.97 4.48
C GLY A 121 -26.10 -29.28 3.61
N LEU A 122 -24.88 -28.89 4.03
CA LEU A 122 -23.65 -29.30 3.33
C LEU A 122 -23.33 -30.79 3.55
N ARG A 123 -22.87 -31.45 2.48
CA ARG A 123 -22.37 -32.84 2.53
C ARG A 123 -21.25 -32.97 3.57
N ARG A 124 -21.23 -34.07 4.33
CA ARG A 124 -20.27 -34.29 5.43
C ARG A 124 -18.81 -34.13 5.02
N GLY A 125 -18.44 -34.50 3.78
CA GLY A 125 -17.07 -34.36 3.26
C GLY A 125 -16.64 -32.94 2.89
N ILE A 126 -17.59 -32.01 2.65
CA ILE A 126 -17.26 -30.63 2.26
C ILE A 126 -16.91 -29.78 3.49
N ARG A 127 -17.43 -30.12 4.67
CA ARG A 127 -17.17 -29.39 5.92
C ARG A 127 -15.69 -29.38 6.33
N PRO A 128 -14.98 -30.52 6.41
CA PRO A 128 -13.55 -30.51 6.75
C PRO A 128 -12.72 -29.79 5.67
N ALA A 129 -13.10 -29.90 4.39
CA ALA A 129 -12.43 -29.16 3.32
C ALA A 129 -12.61 -27.64 3.48
N ALA A 130 -13.83 -27.17 3.76
CA ALA A 130 -14.09 -25.74 4.00
C ALA A 130 -13.38 -25.22 5.27
N ALA A 131 -13.31 -26.02 6.33
CA ALA A 131 -12.55 -25.69 7.54
C ALA A 131 -11.04 -25.63 7.26
N ALA A 132 -10.49 -26.60 6.52
CA ALA A 132 -9.09 -26.61 6.12
C ALA A 132 -8.75 -25.39 5.24
N MET A 133 -9.61 -25.06 4.27
CA MET A 133 -9.44 -23.87 3.44
C MET A 133 -9.49 -22.58 4.27
N SER A 134 -10.34 -22.49 5.29
CA SER A 134 -10.38 -21.35 6.22
C SER A 134 -9.02 -21.15 6.91
N VAL A 135 -8.43 -22.22 7.43
CA VAL A 135 -7.10 -22.18 8.08
C VAL A 135 -6.01 -21.82 7.09
N VAL A 136 -6.00 -22.43 5.89
CA VAL A 136 -5.00 -22.16 4.85
C VAL A 136 -5.07 -20.71 4.38
N THR A 137 -6.26 -20.17 4.12
CA THR A 137 -6.44 -18.78 3.69
C THR A 137 -5.99 -17.81 4.77
N LEU A 138 -6.35 -18.07 6.04
CA LEU A 138 -5.92 -17.21 7.15
C LEU A 138 -4.40 -17.22 7.30
N VAL A 139 -3.80 -18.39 7.48
CA VAL A 139 -2.36 -18.52 7.74
C VAL A 139 -1.55 -18.07 6.53
N GLY A 140 -1.92 -18.51 5.33
CA GLY A 140 -1.23 -18.16 4.09
C GLY A 140 -1.37 -16.67 3.74
N GLY A 141 -2.58 -16.12 3.87
CA GLY A 141 -2.82 -14.71 3.59
C GLY A 141 -2.15 -13.78 4.60
N THR A 142 -2.21 -14.11 5.90
CA THR A 142 -1.50 -13.34 6.94
C THR A 142 0.01 -13.44 6.78
N TRP A 143 0.56 -14.64 6.52
CA TRP A 143 1.98 -14.82 6.25
C TRP A 143 2.43 -14.00 5.04
N TRP A 144 1.66 -14.03 3.95
CA TRP A 144 1.94 -13.21 2.77
C TRP A 144 1.90 -11.72 3.09
N GLY A 145 0.84 -11.24 3.75
CA GLY A 145 0.73 -9.83 4.14
C GLY A 145 1.92 -9.35 4.97
N VAL A 146 2.30 -10.12 6.00
CA VAL A 146 3.45 -9.79 6.87
C VAL A 146 4.75 -9.80 6.08
N THR A 147 5.02 -10.83 5.28
CA THR A 147 6.28 -10.92 4.53
C THR A 147 6.39 -9.90 3.39
N ALA A 148 5.27 -9.55 2.76
CA ALA A 148 5.20 -8.50 1.77
C ALA A 148 5.44 -7.12 2.41
N TYR A 149 4.76 -6.84 3.52
CA TYR A 149 4.96 -5.61 4.29
C TYR A 149 6.41 -5.49 4.79
N ASP A 150 6.94 -6.54 5.43
CA ASP A 150 8.31 -6.58 5.96
C ASP A 150 9.37 -6.31 4.88
N GLY A 151 9.14 -6.83 3.66
CA GLY A 151 10.04 -6.61 2.53
C GLY A 151 9.96 -5.20 1.94
N ALA A 152 8.78 -4.58 1.99
CA ALA A 152 8.51 -3.23 1.48
C ALA A 152 8.94 -2.11 2.44
N GLN A 153 9.08 -2.40 3.74
CA GLN A 153 9.47 -1.38 4.72
C GLN A 153 10.95 -1.00 4.57
N PRO A 154 11.28 0.27 4.24
CA PRO A 154 12.65 0.74 4.30
C PRO A 154 13.14 0.71 5.76
N ARG A 155 14.33 0.18 5.98
CA ARG A 155 14.98 0.16 7.29
C ARG A 155 16.28 0.91 7.24
N ARG A 156 16.55 1.77 8.22
CA ARG A 156 17.85 2.42 8.36
C ARG A 156 18.95 1.35 8.46
N ASP A 157 19.98 1.46 7.62
CA ASP A 157 21.11 0.52 7.60
C ASP A 157 22.23 1.05 8.52
N THR A 158 22.16 0.69 9.81
CA THR A 158 23.12 1.14 10.84
C THR A 158 24.47 0.43 10.81
N HIS A 159 24.70 -0.47 9.85
CA HIS A 159 25.93 -1.25 9.74
C HIS A 159 26.61 -1.09 8.38
N VAL A 160 26.30 0.00 7.67
CA VAL A 160 26.89 0.29 6.37
C VAL A 160 28.27 0.94 6.54
N SER A 161 29.27 0.44 5.80
CA SER A 161 30.59 1.06 5.75
C SER A 161 30.65 2.09 4.61
N ARG A 162 31.57 3.04 4.72
CA ARG A 162 31.87 4.02 3.66
C ARG A 162 32.14 3.33 2.30
N ASP A 163 32.96 2.28 2.30
CA ASP A 163 33.28 1.51 1.09
C ASP A 163 32.04 0.90 0.41
N ALA A 164 31.02 0.53 1.21
CA ALA A 164 29.80 -0.05 0.67
C ALA A 164 28.91 0.98 -0.06
N LEU A 165 29.15 2.28 0.18
CA LEU A 165 28.42 3.40 -0.41
C LEU A 165 29.04 3.90 -1.72
N VAL A 166 30.30 3.54 -1.99
CA VAL A 166 30.99 3.90 -3.23
C VAL A 166 30.22 3.38 -4.46
N GLY A 167 30.03 4.24 -5.44
CA GLY A 167 29.40 3.91 -6.72
C GLY A 167 28.43 4.98 -7.21
N GLU A 168 27.65 4.60 -8.21
CA GLU A 168 26.62 5.46 -8.80
C GLU A 168 25.26 5.24 -8.15
N TRP A 169 24.57 6.34 -7.91
CA TRP A 169 23.26 6.43 -7.27
C TRP A 169 22.37 7.32 -8.12
N ARG A 170 21.15 6.87 -8.43
CA ARG A 170 20.23 7.60 -9.31
C ARG A 170 18.87 7.82 -8.68
N THR A 171 18.31 8.98 -8.90
CA THR A 171 16.90 9.26 -8.59
C THR A 171 16.00 8.75 -9.72
N SER A 172 14.72 8.58 -9.39
CA SER A 172 13.61 8.27 -10.32
C SER A 172 13.54 9.23 -11.51
N ASP A 173 13.86 10.50 -11.28
CA ASP A 173 13.74 11.57 -12.26
C ASP A 173 15.03 11.84 -13.08
N GLY A 174 16.06 11.02 -12.88
CA GLY A 174 17.27 11.02 -13.70
C GLY A 174 18.46 11.77 -13.12
N GLY A 175 18.35 12.29 -11.90
CA GLY A 175 19.49 12.80 -11.13
C GLY A 175 20.52 11.72 -10.86
N LEU A 176 21.79 12.11 -10.82
CA LEU A 176 22.93 11.22 -10.64
C LEU A 176 23.81 11.73 -9.50
N LEU A 177 24.14 10.85 -8.56
CA LEU A 177 25.14 11.06 -7.51
C LEU A 177 26.20 9.96 -7.63
N VAL A 178 27.46 10.33 -7.76
CA VAL A 178 28.59 9.42 -7.80
C VAL A 178 29.44 9.66 -6.57
N LEU A 179 29.62 8.60 -5.77
CA LEU A 179 30.47 8.59 -4.60
C LEU A 179 31.73 7.78 -4.90
N ALA A 180 32.89 8.42 -4.98
CA ALA A 180 34.16 7.76 -5.28
C ALA A 180 34.87 7.29 -4.00
N ALA A 181 35.70 6.25 -4.12
CA ALA A 181 36.41 5.64 -2.99
C ALA A 181 37.51 6.53 -2.39
N ASP A 182 38.00 7.50 -3.15
CA ASP A 182 38.96 8.51 -2.69
C ASP A 182 38.30 9.60 -1.83
N GLY A 183 36.97 9.59 -1.72
CA GLY A 183 36.21 10.59 -0.99
C GLY A 183 35.74 11.76 -1.85
N HIS A 184 35.92 11.74 -3.16
CA HIS A 184 35.30 12.73 -4.03
C HIS A 184 33.88 12.34 -4.44
N TYR A 185 33.01 13.33 -4.61
CA TYR A 185 31.67 13.14 -5.17
C TYR A 185 31.46 14.01 -6.41
N SER A 186 30.53 13.57 -7.25
CA SER A 186 29.98 14.36 -8.34
C SER A 186 28.48 14.13 -8.40
N ALA A 187 27.73 15.21 -8.55
CA ALA A 187 26.29 15.18 -8.64
C ALA A 187 25.80 15.97 -9.86
N THR A 188 24.75 15.48 -10.51
CA THR A 188 24.15 16.10 -11.70
C THR A 188 22.64 16.03 -11.58
N GLN A 189 21.97 17.17 -11.73
CA GLN A 189 20.52 17.30 -11.63
C GLN A 189 19.94 16.67 -10.34
N VAL A 190 20.63 16.85 -9.22
CA VAL A 190 20.15 16.39 -7.91
C VAL A 190 19.47 17.53 -7.16
N PRO A 191 18.62 17.26 -6.16
CA PRO A 191 18.00 18.29 -5.34
C PRO A 191 19.05 19.13 -4.59
N SER A 192 18.90 20.45 -4.61
CA SER A 192 19.83 21.38 -3.94
C SER A 192 19.91 21.21 -2.42
N LEU A 193 18.85 20.68 -1.80
CA LEU A 193 18.79 20.38 -0.37
C LEU A 193 19.79 19.30 0.09
N LEU A 194 20.44 18.60 -0.85
CA LEU A 194 21.59 17.76 -0.53
C LEU A 194 22.85 18.57 -0.18
N PHE A 195 22.88 19.86 -0.48
CA PHE A 195 24.07 20.69 -0.27
C PHE A 195 23.77 21.96 0.53
N THR A 196 22.49 22.28 0.72
CA THR A 196 22.02 23.47 1.44
C THR A 196 20.88 23.12 2.41
N PHE A 197 20.71 23.90 3.48
CA PHE A 197 19.61 23.75 4.43
C PHE A 197 18.26 24.32 3.94
N ASP A 198 18.07 24.46 2.62
CA ASP A 198 16.86 25.02 2.03
C ASP A 198 15.86 23.92 1.66
N TRP A 199 15.09 23.48 2.65
CA TRP A 199 14.09 22.42 2.54
C TRP A 199 12.95 22.72 1.55
N ASP A 200 12.67 23.99 1.30
CA ASP A 200 11.62 24.40 0.37
C ASP A 200 12.12 24.45 -1.09
N SER A 201 13.44 24.35 -1.30
CA SER A 201 14.03 24.41 -2.63
C SER A 201 13.94 23.07 -3.36
N GLN A 202 13.09 23.04 -4.38
CA GLN A 202 13.09 21.98 -5.40
C GLN A 202 14.10 22.22 -6.53
N ALA A 203 15.02 23.18 -6.38
CA ALA A 203 16.01 23.47 -7.40
C ALA A 203 16.91 22.27 -7.66
N ARG A 204 17.23 22.05 -8.93
CA ARG A 204 18.15 21.00 -9.38
C ARG A 204 19.51 21.62 -9.67
N VAL A 205 20.55 21.01 -9.13
CA VAL A 205 21.92 21.52 -9.20
C VAL A 205 22.89 20.44 -9.66
N ASP A 206 23.99 20.91 -10.26
CA ASP A 206 25.17 20.12 -10.51
C ASP A 206 26.24 20.57 -9.51
N ALA A 207 26.86 19.61 -8.83
CA ALA A 207 27.80 19.89 -7.74
C ALA A 207 28.94 18.86 -7.74
N ALA A 208 30.07 19.23 -7.16
CA ALA A 208 31.21 18.33 -6.98
C ALA A 208 32.08 18.79 -5.81
N GLY A 209 32.73 17.84 -5.16
CA GLY A 209 33.56 18.12 -3.99
C GLY A 209 33.96 16.86 -3.26
N ASP A 210 34.10 16.98 -1.94
CA ASP A 210 34.46 15.88 -1.06
C ASP A 210 33.23 15.39 -0.29
N TRP A 211 33.19 14.10 0.00
CA TRP A 211 32.18 13.47 0.83
C TRP A 211 32.80 12.60 1.90
N ASP A 212 32.16 12.59 3.05
CA ASP A 212 32.42 11.63 4.11
C ASP A 212 31.11 11.05 4.64
N PHE A 213 31.23 9.89 5.29
CA PHE A 213 30.09 9.21 5.90
C PHE A 213 30.48 8.66 7.26
N ASP A 214 29.75 9.10 8.28
CA ASP A 214 29.78 8.51 9.60
C ASP A 214 28.40 7.95 9.96
N THR A 215 28.37 6.82 10.66
CA THR A 215 27.12 6.12 10.95
C THR A 215 26.23 6.91 11.92
N PHE A 216 26.83 7.79 12.73
CA PHE A 216 26.10 8.61 13.70
C PHE A 216 25.74 9.99 13.15
N SER A 217 26.65 10.65 12.44
CA SER A 217 26.38 11.99 11.88
C SER A 217 25.79 12.00 10.47
N GLY A 218 25.85 10.88 9.72
CA GLY A 218 25.30 10.83 8.37
C GLY A 218 26.32 11.24 7.30
N PHE A 219 25.82 11.81 6.19
CA PHE A 219 26.65 12.24 5.08
C PHE A 219 27.06 13.70 5.24
N VAL A 220 28.34 13.98 5.06
CA VAL A 220 28.87 15.34 4.99
C VAL A 220 29.38 15.58 3.58
N PHE A 221 28.85 16.61 2.90
CA PHE A 221 29.34 17.06 1.60
C PHE A 221 30.07 18.39 1.75
N THR A 222 31.27 18.50 1.18
CA THR A 222 32.09 19.71 1.18
C THR A 222 32.30 20.13 -0.27
N ASP A 223 31.80 21.30 -0.63
CA ASP A 223 31.94 21.82 -2.00
C ASP A 223 33.40 22.14 -2.34
N ALA A 224 33.79 21.90 -3.58
CA ALA A 224 35.10 22.24 -4.12
C ALA A 224 35.29 23.78 -4.17
N GLY A 225 35.63 24.38 -3.04
CA GLY A 225 35.90 25.82 -2.89
C GLY A 225 35.21 26.51 -1.71
N ALA A 226 34.39 25.81 -0.93
CA ALA A 226 33.77 26.35 0.28
C ALA A 226 34.63 26.07 1.52
N GLU A 227 34.74 27.05 2.43
CA GLU A 227 35.32 26.84 3.76
C GLU A 227 34.25 26.22 4.68
N GLY A 228 34.00 24.92 4.54
CA GLY A 228 33.10 24.16 5.41
C GLY A 228 32.26 23.11 4.67
N GLY A 229 32.01 21.99 5.33
CA GLY A 229 31.06 20.98 4.86
C GLY A 229 29.65 21.26 5.36
N THR A 230 28.65 20.93 4.56
CA THR A 230 27.25 20.90 4.97
C THR A 230 26.95 19.48 5.45
N ASP A 231 26.50 19.37 6.70
CA ASP A 231 25.92 18.12 7.21
C ASP A 231 24.55 17.94 6.54
N THR A 232 24.28 16.73 6.07
CA THR A 232 23.06 16.45 5.32
C THR A 232 22.28 15.36 5.99
N ASP A 233 20.96 15.52 5.96
CA ASP A 233 20.03 14.49 6.42
C ASP A 233 19.89 13.32 5.43
N LEU A 234 20.86 13.15 4.53
CA LEU A 234 20.95 11.94 3.71
C LEU A 234 21.26 10.76 4.64
N SER A 235 20.46 9.71 4.55
CA SER A 235 20.63 8.49 5.34
C SER A 235 20.53 7.27 4.46
N VAL A 236 21.18 6.20 4.90
CA VAL A 236 21.20 4.93 4.19
C VAL A 236 20.05 4.06 4.69
N TYR A 237 19.21 3.65 3.75
CA TYR A 237 18.14 2.70 3.98
C TYR A 237 18.38 1.42 3.18
N ARG A 238 17.78 0.34 3.64
CA ARG A 238 17.74 -0.93 2.93
C ARG A 238 16.33 -1.48 2.93
N THR A 239 15.97 -2.10 1.82
CA THR A 239 14.85 -3.04 1.73
C THR A 239 15.42 -4.47 1.80
N ARG A 240 14.62 -5.47 1.44
CA ARG A 240 15.08 -6.86 1.42
C ARG A 240 16.14 -7.13 0.36
N SER A 241 16.07 -6.49 -0.81
CA SER A 241 16.94 -6.77 -1.95
C SER A 241 17.86 -5.61 -2.34
N ALA A 242 17.60 -4.40 -1.87
CA ALA A 242 18.32 -3.21 -2.32
C ALA A 242 18.72 -2.26 -1.18
N ARG A 243 19.71 -1.41 -1.45
CA ARG A 243 20.07 -0.26 -0.65
C ARG A 243 19.66 1.02 -1.36
N MET A 244 19.35 2.02 -0.55
CA MET A 244 18.86 3.33 -0.98
C MET A 244 19.53 4.41 -0.16
N LEU A 245 19.72 5.58 -0.75
CA LEU A 245 19.98 6.80 0.00
C LEU A 245 18.70 7.62 -0.01
N CYS A 246 18.26 8.10 1.14
CA CYS A 246 17.08 8.93 1.26
C CYS A 246 17.40 10.16 2.09
N VAL A 247 16.86 11.30 1.67
CA VAL A 247 16.85 12.49 2.51
C VAL A 247 15.79 12.29 3.61
N VAL A 248 16.16 12.48 4.86
CA VAL A 248 15.29 12.29 6.03
C VAL A 248 14.76 13.64 6.47
N GLU A 249 13.51 13.95 6.10
CA GLU A 249 12.80 15.11 6.63
C GLU A 249 12.14 14.80 7.99
N ASP A 250 11.70 13.55 8.18
CA ASP A 250 11.04 13.07 9.39
C ASP A 250 11.53 11.64 9.71
N PRO A 251 11.98 11.35 10.95
CA PRO A 251 12.36 10.00 11.36
C PRO A 251 11.23 8.97 11.26
N ASP A 252 9.96 9.40 11.28
CA ASP A 252 8.78 8.54 11.22
C ASP A 252 8.30 8.27 9.78
N THR A 253 8.68 9.11 8.79
CA THR A 253 8.35 8.94 7.36
C THR A 253 9.60 8.91 6.48
N ALA A 254 10.44 7.92 6.73
CA ALA A 254 11.64 7.67 5.94
C ALA A 254 11.34 7.56 4.43
N CYS A 255 12.06 8.34 3.62
CA CYS A 255 12.02 8.31 2.15
C CYS A 255 10.70 8.79 1.50
N ASP A 256 9.85 9.53 2.20
CA ASP A 256 8.51 9.91 1.71
C ASP A 256 8.51 11.02 0.63
N THR A 257 9.61 11.77 0.46
CA THR A 257 9.63 12.98 -0.39
C THR A 257 10.13 12.79 -1.82
N GLY A 258 10.19 11.56 -2.31
CA GLY A 258 10.62 11.29 -3.69
C GLY A 258 12.12 11.48 -3.94
N LEU A 259 12.87 11.82 -2.90
CA LEU A 259 14.31 12.00 -2.95
C LEU A 259 15.03 10.72 -2.56
N THR A 260 14.69 9.65 -3.27
CA THR A 260 15.31 8.34 -3.10
C THR A 260 16.33 8.11 -4.21
N PHE A 261 17.56 7.82 -3.81
CA PHE A 261 18.60 7.38 -4.70
C PHE A 261 18.73 5.86 -4.66
N LEU A 262 18.59 5.23 -5.82
CA LEU A 262 18.80 3.81 -6.00
C LEU A 262 20.22 3.57 -6.52
N ARG A 263 20.90 2.59 -5.93
CA ARG A 263 22.22 2.20 -6.42
C ARG A 263 22.09 1.65 -7.83
N VAL A 264 22.85 2.21 -8.76
CA VAL A 264 23.01 1.60 -10.07
C VAL A 264 23.79 0.30 -9.85
N PRO A 265 23.29 -0.86 -10.27
CA PRO A 265 24.08 -2.08 -10.22
C PRO A 265 25.37 -1.80 -10.98
N GLY A 266 26.49 -1.77 -10.27
CA GLY A 266 27.79 -1.77 -10.93
C GLY A 266 27.82 -2.94 -11.91
N PRO A 267 28.59 -2.87 -13.01
CA PRO A 267 28.77 -4.02 -13.88
C PRO A 267 29.13 -5.18 -12.96
N ALA A 268 28.21 -6.14 -12.81
CA ALA A 268 28.36 -7.22 -11.86
C ALA A 268 29.76 -7.74 -12.13
N ALA A 269 30.66 -7.63 -11.15
CA ALA A 269 32.01 -8.15 -11.28
C ALA A 269 31.79 -9.61 -11.66
N ALA A 270 31.93 -9.90 -12.95
CA ALA A 270 31.48 -11.16 -13.53
C ALA A 270 32.16 -12.22 -12.70
N ALA A 271 31.34 -13.01 -11.99
CA ALA A 271 31.75 -13.87 -10.90
C ALA A 271 33.13 -14.47 -11.17
N ARG A 272 34.11 -14.03 -10.39
CA ARG A 272 35.39 -14.74 -10.25
C ARG A 272 35.22 -15.81 -9.18
#